data_AF-M0C1P6-F1
#
_entry.id   AF-M0C1P6-F1
#
_cell.length_a   1.000
_cell.length_b   1.000
_cell.length_c   1.000
_cell.angle_alpha   90.00
_cell.angle_beta   90.00
_cell.angle_gamma   90.00
#
_symmetry.space_group_name_H-M   'P 1'
#
loop_
_entity.id
_entity.type
_entity.pdbx_description
1 polymer ?
#
loop_
_entity_poly.entity_id
_entity_poly.type
_entity_poly.pdbx_seq_one_letter_code
_entity_poly.pdbx_strand_id
1 'polypeptide(L)'
;MSTRSQLRFVHRNESAAEQDSTNRIAQVYRHSDGYPESVLQDLTRLKQLLDETRTERGPSYAAAQFIFLETLSSMGLYVDEGRERHIRADQPDDLLDPSNMAHLEQPLFLLGHGVENPATGIHGDEEYLYIVELPTRNPFDEPAEWTVKVSDHAGFPRWDGPTDSAFEQASWQFHGPLETALEKL
;
A
#
# COMPACT_ATOMS: atom_id res chain seq x y z
N MET A 1 4.62 2.34 -17.60
CA MET A 1 4.24 3.74 -17.33
C MET A 1 4.18 3.92 -15.83
N SER A 2 4.63 5.06 -15.29
CA SER A 2 4.68 5.29 -13.84
C SER A 2 3.36 5.86 -13.36
N THR A 3 2.38 4.99 -13.12
CA THR A 3 1.11 5.42 -12.50
C THR A 3 1.29 5.49 -11.00
N ARG A 4 1.01 6.67 -10.45
CA ARG A 4 1.19 6.99 -9.03
C ARG A 4 -0.14 6.90 -8.31
N SER A 5 -0.11 6.46 -7.07
CA SER A 5 -1.31 6.35 -6.27
C SER A 5 -1.04 6.51 -4.78
N GLN A 6 -2.10 6.78 -4.04
CA GLN A 6 -2.08 6.81 -2.58
C GLN A 6 -3.03 5.77 -2.02
N LEU A 7 -2.53 4.98 -1.08
CA LEU A 7 -3.30 4.00 -0.33
C LEU A 7 -3.43 4.46 1.10
N ARG A 8 -4.66 4.58 1.58
CA ARG A 8 -4.97 4.96 2.94
C ARG A 8 -5.60 3.77 3.67
N PHE A 9 -4.84 3.19 4.60
CA PHE A 9 -5.33 2.15 5.49
C PHE A 9 -6.03 2.80 6.67
N VAL A 10 -7.24 2.37 6.99
CA VAL A 10 -8.06 2.90 8.08
C VAL A 10 -8.76 1.78 8.84
N HIS A 11 -9.10 2.02 10.10
CA HIS A 11 -10.07 1.14 10.77
C HIS A 11 -11.49 1.46 10.30
N ARG A 12 -12.29 0.41 10.08
CA ARG A 12 -13.74 0.52 9.87
C ARG A 12 -14.35 1.06 11.16
N ASN A 13 -14.94 2.25 11.09
CA ASN A 13 -15.49 2.98 12.22
C ASN A 13 -16.62 2.19 12.91
N GLU A 14 -16.29 1.44 13.96
CA GLU A 14 -17.28 0.96 14.93
C GLU A 14 -17.12 1.77 16.21
N SER A 15 -17.83 2.90 16.28
CA SER A 15 -18.00 3.77 17.46
C SER A 15 -16.71 4.41 18.03
N ALA A 16 -16.72 5.73 18.12
CA ALA A 16 -15.61 6.57 18.56
C ALA A 16 -15.27 6.49 20.08
N ALA A 17 -15.13 5.30 20.66
CA ALA A 17 -14.79 5.13 22.07
C ALA A 17 -13.43 4.43 22.26
N GLU A 18 -12.45 5.22 22.70
CA GLU A 18 -11.29 4.81 23.53
C GLU A 18 -10.23 3.86 22.96
N GLN A 19 -9.74 4.11 21.75
CA GLN A 19 -8.39 3.64 21.37
C GLN A 19 -7.57 4.75 20.69
N ASP A 20 -6.27 4.75 21.05
CA ASP A 20 -5.20 5.71 20.75
C ASP A 20 -5.36 6.36 19.36
N SER A 21 -5.48 7.70 19.34
CA SER A 21 -5.85 8.47 18.15
C SER A 21 -4.79 8.42 17.05
N THR A 22 -3.58 7.99 17.36
CA THR A 22 -2.41 8.02 16.47
C THR A 22 -2.33 6.84 15.50
N ASN A 23 -3.08 5.75 15.72
CA ASN A 23 -2.93 4.50 14.95
C ASN A 23 -4.09 4.19 13.99
N ARG A 24 -4.98 5.16 13.76
CA ARG A 24 -6.21 4.95 12.99
C ARG A 24 -6.05 5.03 11.49
N ILE A 25 -5.02 5.74 11.02
CA ILE A 25 -4.79 5.99 9.61
C ILE A 25 -3.30 5.82 9.33
N ALA A 26 -2.98 5.03 8.33
CA ALA A 26 -1.64 4.97 7.74
C ALA A 26 -1.76 5.20 6.24
N GLN A 27 -0.83 5.98 5.68
CA GLN A 27 -0.88 6.35 4.28
C GLN A 27 0.42 5.97 3.57
N VAL A 28 0.25 5.35 2.41
CA VAL A 28 1.33 4.85 1.56
C VAL A 28 1.21 5.50 0.19
N TYR A 29 2.28 6.15 -0.23
CA TYR A 29 2.46 6.55 -1.61
C TYR A 29 3.07 5.41 -2.40
N ARG A 30 2.56 5.15 -3.62
CA ARG A 30 3.11 4.21 -4.58
C ARG A 30 3.53 4.98 -5.83
N HIS A 31 4.80 4.88 -6.19
CA HIS A 31 5.42 5.66 -7.26
C HIS A 31 5.13 5.09 -8.66
N SER A 32 4.94 3.78 -8.76
CA SER A 32 4.73 3.08 -10.02
C SER A 32 3.71 1.96 -9.88
N ASP A 33 3.00 1.69 -10.98
CA ASP A 33 2.00 0.63 -11.07
C ASP A 33 0.82 0.79 -10.10
N GLY A 34 0.42 2.03 -9.85
CA GLY A 34 -0.73 2.39 -9.02
C GLY A 34 -2.12 2.12 -9.64
N TYR A 35 -2.20 1.30 -10.69
CA TYR A 35 -3.46 0.94 -11.34
C TYR A 35 -4.32 0.04 -10.44
N PRO A 36 -5.67 0.11 -10.55
CA PRO A 36 -6.56 -0.72 -9.73
C PRO A 36 -6.26 -2.21 -9.79
N GLU A 37 -6.00 -2.75 -10.98
CA GLU A 37 -5.69 -4.18 -11.17
C GLU A 37 -4.47 -4.60 -10.32
N SER A 38 -3.36 -3.86 -10.41
CA SER A 38 -2.13 -4.17 -9.68
C SER A 38 -2.31 -3.99 -8.17
N VAL A 39 -2.80 -2.82 -7.74
CA VAL A 39 -2.99 -2.51 -6.31
C VAL A 39 -3.93 -3.51 -5.63
N LEU A 40 -5.03 -3.91 -6.28
CA LEU A 40 -5.97 -4.84 -5.68
C LEU A 40 -5.42 -6.28 -5.61
N GLN A 41 -4.61 -6.70 -6.59
CA GLN A 41 -3.90 -7.99 -6.51
C GLN A 41 -2.92 -8.01 -5.35
N ASP A 42 -2.15 -6.94 -5.16
CA ASP A 42 -1.17 -6.81 -4.08
C ASP A 42 -1.86 -6.79 -2.71
N LEU A 43 -2.97 -6.04 -2.57
CA LEU A 43 -3.79 -6.04 -1.36
C LEU A 43 -4.39 -7.41 -1.05
N THR A 44 -4.84 -8.15 -2.07
CA THR A 44 -5.38 -9.50 -1.91
C THR A 44 -4.31 -10.46 -1.40
N ARG A 45 -3.10 -10.40 -1.98
CA ARG A 45 -1.96 -11.21 -1.53
C ARG A 45 -1.55 -10.87 -0.10
N LEU A 46 -1.47 -9.58 0.24
CA LEU A 46 -1.22 -9.13 1.61
C LEU A 46 -2.27 -9.70 2.56
N LYS A 47 -3.56 -9.54 2.25
CA LYS A 47 -4.65 -10.01 3.10
C LYS A 47 -4.57 -11.51 3.34
N GLN A 48 -4.39 -12.29 2.27
CA GLN A 48 -4.24 -13.74 2.37
C GLN A 48 -3.08 -14.13 3.29
N LEU A 49 -1.91 -13.48 3.14
CA LEU A 49 -0.75 -13.76 4.00
C LEU A 49 -1.05 -13.44 5.47
N LEU A 50 -1.65 -12.27 5.74
CA LEU A 50 -1.98 -11.86 7.11
C LEU A 50 -3.01 -12.79 7.78
N ASP A 51 -3.92 -13.36 7.00
CA ASP A 51 -4.91 -14.32 7.47
C ASP A 51 -4.30 -15.67 7.80
N GLU A 52 -3.51 -16.22 6.87
CA GLU A 52 -2.86 -17.51 7.02
C GLU A 52 -1.89 -17.55 8.22
N THR A 53 -1.23 -16.43 8.49
CA THR A 53 -0.28 -16.31 9.61
C THR A 53 -0.90 -15.75 10.90
N ARG A 54 -2.16 -15.28 10.85
CA ARG A 54 -2.86 -14.58 11.94
C ARG A 54 -2.10 -13.34 12.45
N THR A 55 -1.47 -12.63 11.52
CA THR A 55 -0.69 -11.41 11.83
C THR A 55 -1.41 -10.12 11.44
N GLU A 56 -2.69 -10.17 11.06
CA GLU A 56 -3.48 -8.95 10.91
C GLU A 56 -3.49 -8.15 12.22
N ARG A 57 -3.22 -6.85 12.11
CA ARG A 57 -3.22 -5.87 13.21
C ARG A 57 -3.95 -4.62 12.71
N GLY A 58 -3.50 -3.42 13.09
CA GLY A 58 -4.09 -2.16 12.64
C GLY A 58 -3.50 -1.59 11.35
N PRO A 59 -4.03 -0.45 10.88
CA PRO A 59 -3.62 0.26 9.67
C PRO A 59 -2.12 0.42 9.48
N SER A 60 -1.39 0.85 10.51
CA SER A 60 0.06 1.06 10.43
C SER A 60 0.84 -0.22 10.15
N TYR A 61 0.41 -1.35 10.72
CA TYR A 61 1.02 -2.65 10.44
C TYR A 61 0.66 -3.12 9.03
N ALA A 62 -0.59 -2.97 8.60
CA ALA A 62 -0.98 -3.34 7.24
C ALA A 62 -0.21 -2.52 6.18
N ALA A 63 -0.09 -1.20 6.38
CA ALA A 63 0.72 -0.33 5.52
C ALA A 63 2.20 -0.75 5.49
N ALA A 64 2.80 -1.05 6.64
CA ALA A 64 4.19 -1.49 6.71
C ALA A 64 4.41 -2.83 6.00
N GLN A 65 3.50 -3.80 6.20
CA GLN A 65 3.56 -5.11 5.53
C GLN A 65 3.30 -4.98 4.03
N PHE A 66 2.39 -4.09 3.60
CA PHE A 66 2.19 -3.77 2.20
C PHE A 66 3.49 -3.30 1.54
N ILE A 67 4.13 -2.27 2.11
CA ILE A 67 5.41 -1.75 1.61
C ILE A 67 6.48 -2.85 1.57
N PHE A 68 6.61 -3.64 2.63
CA PHE A 68 7.59 -4.71 2.71
C PHE A 68 7.41 -5.77 1.61
N LEU A 69 6.19 -6.30 1.46
CA LEU A 69 5.90 -7.31 0.44
C LEU A 69 6.10 -6.78 -0.97
N GLU A 70 5.69 -5.53 -1.23
CA GLU A 70 5.87 -4.90 -2.54
C GLU A 70 7.33 -4.58 -2.85
N THR A 71 8.12 -4.26 -1.83
CA THR A 71 9.57 -4.11 -1.98
C THR A 71 10.19 -5.45 -2.38
N LEU A 72 9.80 -6.56 -1.72
CA LEU A 72 10.28 -7.90 -2.04
C LEU A 72 9.83 -8.38 -3.43
N SER A 73 8.56 -8.15 -3.79
CA SER A 73 7.99 -8.62 -5.06
C SER A 73 8.65 -7.93 -6.27
N SER A 74 8.92 -6.63 -6.14
CA SER A 74 9.52 -5.83 -7.22
C SER A 74 11.04 -5.96 -7.31
N MET A 75 11.70 -6.38 -6.23
CA MET A 75 13.16 -6.45 -6.17
C MET A 75 13.78 -7.32 -7.26
N GLY A 76 13.17 -8.48 -7.58
CA GLY A 76 13.66 -9.41 -8.60
C GLY A 76 13.82 -8.79 -10.00
N LEU A 77 13.08 -7.71 -10.29
CA LEU A 77 13.21 -6.95 -11.55
C LEU A 77 14.52 -6.16 -11.65
N TYR A 78 15.24 -5.97 -10.54
CA TYR A 78 16.42 -5.09 -10.47
C TYR A 78 17.70 -5.81 -10.06
N VAL A 79 17.59 -6.91 -9.31
CA VAL A 79 18.75 -7.58 -8.70
C VAL A 79 19.23 -8.82 -9.47
N ASP A 80 18.44 -9.31 -10.43
CA ASP A 80 18.64 -10.63 -11.06
C ASP A 80 19.10 -10.59 -12.54
N GLU A 81 19.64 -9.46 -13.03
CA GLU A 81 20.08 -9.34 -14.43
C GLU A 81 21.62 -9.26 -14.60
N GLY A 82 22.23 -10.45 -14.75
CA GLY A 82 23.23 -10.70 -15.80
C GLY A 82 24.55 -9.91 -15.83
N ARG A 83 25.05 -9.37 -14.71
CA ARG A 83 26.38 -8.74 -14.63
C ARG A 83 27.30 -9.47 -13.65
N GLU A 84 28.60 -9.15 -13.68
CA GLU A 84 29.69 -9.78 -12.89
C GLU A 84 29.47 -9.85 -11.36
N ARG A 85 28.41 -9.22 -10.83
CA ARG A 85 27.99 -9.29 -9.43
C ARG A 85 26.50 -9.64 -9.38
N HIS A 86 26.19 -10.82 -8.86
CA HIS A 86 24.84 -11.34 -8.71
C HIS A 86 24.32 -10.96 -7.32
N ILE A 87 23.27 -10.14 -7.23
CA ILE A 87 22.57 -9.90 -5.97
C ILE A 87 21.45 -10.93 -5.92
N ARG A 88 21.55 -11.91 -5.01
CA ARG A 88 20.51 -12.93 -4.92
C ARG A 88 19.33 -12.41 -4.09
N ALA A 89 18.19 -12.25 -4.74
CA ALA A 89 16.94 -11.81 -4.10
C ALA A 89 16.49 -12.75 -2.96
N ASP A 90 16.87 -14.03 -3.00
CA ASP A 90 16.57 -15.03 -1.97
C ASP A 90 17.56 -15.05 -0.81
N GLN A 91 18.57 -14.15 -0.82
CA GLN A 91 19.56 -14.00 0.24
C GLN A 91 19.54 -12.58 0.82
N PRO A 92 18.88 -12.38 1.99
CA PRO A 92 18.81 -11.06 2.61
C PRO A 92 20.17 -10.42 2.88
N ASP A 93 21.19 -11.21 3.22
CA ASP A 93 22.54 -10.69 3.47
C ASP A 93 23.15 -10.04 2.22
N ASP A 94 22.87 -10.56 1.02
CA ASP A 94 23.35 -9.97 -0.24
C ASP A 94 22.71 -8.59 -0.46
N LEU A 95 21.48 -8.37 0.04
CA LEU A 95 20.76 -7.10 -0.05
C LEU A 95 21.24 -6.06 0.97
N LEU A 96 21.62 -6.53 2.16
CA LEU A 96 22.01 -5.68 3.28
C LEU A 96 23.47 -5.23 3.20
N ASP A 97 24.30 -5.87 2.36
CA ASP A 97 25.67 -5.41 2.08
C ASP A 97 25.66 -4.21 1.11
N PRO A 98 26.03 -2.99 1.57
CA PRO A 98 26.05 -1.82 0.69
C PRO A 98 27.01 -1.95 -0.49
N SER A 99 28.06 -2.77 -0.38
CA SER A 99 29.02 -2.99 -1.46
C SER A 99 28.43 -3.77 -2.64
N ASN A 100 27.43 -4.62 -2.35
CA ASN A 100 26.63 -5.27 -3.37
C ASN A 100 25.69 -4.28 -4.05
N MET A 101 25.13 -3.32 -3.32
CA MET A 101 24.16 -2.34 -3.85
C MET A 101 24.79 -1.12 -4.53
N ALA A 102 26.07 -0.83 -4.28
CA ALA A 102 26.73 0.41 -4.69
C ALA A 102 26.75 0.68 -6.21
N HIS A 103 26.50 -0.34 -7.04
CA HIS A 103 26.49 -0.22 -8.49
C HIS A 103 25.09 0.05 -9.06
N LEU A 104 24.04 -0.02 -8.24
CA LEU A 104 22.67 0.31 -8.63
C LEU A 104 22.47 1.83 -8.54
N GLU A 105 22.23 2.48 -9.67
CA GLU A 105 21.82 3.89 -9.69
C GLU A 105 20.31 3.98 -9.44
N GLN A 106 19.91 4.44 -8.25
CA GLN A 106 18.51 4.62 -7.84
C GLN A 106 17.62 3.39 -8.07
N PRO A 107 17.89 2.26 -7.39
CA PRO A 107 17.09 1.05 -7.57
C PRO A 107 15.62 1.32 -7.22
N LEU A 108 14.74 1.21 -8.21
CA LEU A 108 13.34 1.60 -8.07
C LEU A 108 12.57 0.74 -7.06
N PHE A 109 13.01 -0.49 -6.76
CA PHE A 109 12.38 -1.27 -5.67
C PHE A 109 12.51 -0.59 -4.29
N LEU A 110 13.56 0.21 -4.06
CA LEU A 110 13.72 1.02 -2.84
C LEU A 110 12.97 2.37 -2.90
N LEU A 111 12.59 2.81 -4.10
CA LEU A 111 11.90 4.09 -4.33
C LEU A 111 10.43 3.92 -4.74
N GLY A 112 9.95 2.69 -4.81
CA GLY A 112 8.61 2.36 -5.30
C GLY A 112 7.50 2.78 -4.35
N HIS A 113 7.81 2.91 -3.06
CA HIS A 113 6.83 3.21 -2.01
C HIS A 113 7.37 4.20 -0.99
N GLY A 114 6.49 5.04 -0.45
CA GLY A 114 6.79 6.02 0.60
C GLY A 114 5.74 5.99 1.70
N VAL A 115 6.16 6.32 2.93
CA VAL A 115 5.23 6.57 4.05
C VAL A 115 4.87 8.05 4.03
N GLU A 116 3.57 8.32 4.00
CA GLU A 116 3.04 9.68 3.89
C GLU A 116 2.36 10.14 5.17
N ASN A 117 2.40 11.44 5.43
CA ASN A 117 1.61 12.05 6.49
C ASN A 117 0.13 12.06 6.06
N PRO A 118 -0.79 11.38 6.77
CA PRO A 118 -2.20 11.37 6.39
C PRO A 118 -2.86 12.75 6.30
N ALA A 119 -2.30 13.78 6.96
CA ALA A 119 -2.85 15.14 6.93
C ALA A 119 -2.42 15.95 5.70
N THR A 120 -1.25 15.67 5.11
CA THR A 120 -0.64 16.50 4.06
C THR A 120 0.01 15.72 2.91
N GLY A 121 -0.11 14.40 2.89
CA GLY A 121 0.68 13.51 2.04
C GLY A 121 0.10 13.21 0.66
N ILE A 122 -0.76 14.06 0.08
CA ILE A 122 -1.11 13.98 -1.35
C ILE A 122 -0.23 14.98 -2.10
N HIS A 123 0.45 14.52 -3.14
CA HIS A 123 1.44 15.31 -3.89
C HIS A 123 0.86 15.96 -5.15
N GLY A 124 -0.34 15.55 -5.57
CA GLY A 124 -1.06 16.06 -6.73
C GLY A 124 -0.67 15.41 -8.06
N ASP A 125 0.30 14.50 -8.05
CA ASP A 125 0.71 13.68 -9.19
C ASP A 125 0.08 12.29 -9.20
N GLU A 126 -0.73 11.98 -8.19
CA GLU A 126 -1.50 10.76 -8.11
C GLU A 126 -2.57 10.67 -9.20
N GLU A 127 -2.76 9.46 -9.70
CA GLU A 127 -3.79 9.12 -10.67
C GLU A 127 -4.95 8.35 -10.02
N TYR A 128 -4.71 7.68 -8.89
CA TYR A 128 -5.71 6.92 -8.13
C TYR A 128 -5.53 7.11 -6.63
N LEU A 129 -6.66 7.13 -5.91
CA LEU A 129 -6.72 7.02 -4.45
C LEU A 129 -7.40 5.70 -4.06
N TYR A 130 -6.88 5.09 -3.00
CA TYR A 130 -7.44 3.89 -2.40
C TYR A 130 -7.70 4.13 -0.92
N ILE A 131 -8.85 3.66 -0.43
CA ILE A 131 -9.09 3.51 1.01
C ILE A 131 -9.22 2.01 1.29
N VAL A 132 -8.42 1.49 2.21
CA VAL A 132 -8.45 0.11 2.67
C VAL A 132 -8.96 0.11 4.11
N GLU A 133 -10.16 -0.41 4.31
CA GLU A 133 -10.82 -0.43 5.61
C GLU A 133 -10.65 -1.79 6.28
N LEU A 134 -9.91 -1.78 7.38
CA LEU A 134 -9.67 -2.95 8.22
C LEU A 134 -10.76 -3.07 9.29
N PRO A 135 -11.24 -4.27 9.59
CA PRO A 135 -12.19 -4.49 10.69
C PRO A 135 -11.56 -4.08 12.03
N THR A 136 -12.35 -3.49 12.92
CA THR A 136 -11.95 -3.23 14.31
C THR A 136 -12.23 -4.49 15.13
N ARG A 137 -11.22 -5.29 15.43
CA ARG A 137 -11.40 -6.60 16.11
C ARG A 137 -10.23 -6.98 17.00
N ASN A 138 -10.43 -7.98 17.85
CA ASN A 138 -9.33 -8.58 18.58
C ASN A 138 -8.42 -9.36 17.60
N PRO A 139 -7.09 -9.18 17.62
CA PRO A 139 -6.17 -9.89 16.72
C PRO A 139 -6.25 -11.42 16.79
N PHE A 140 -6.86 -11.99 17.84
CA PHE A 140 -7.03 -13.43 18.01
C PHE A 140 -8.35 -13.98 17.46
N ASP A 141 -9.26 -13.11 17.00
CA ASP A 141 -10.52 -13.52 16.37
C ASP A 141 -10.27 -14.10 14.96
N GLU A 142 -11.29 -14.72 14.38
CA GLU A 142 -11.23 -15.19 12.99
C GLU A 142 -10.99 -14.02 12.02
N PRO A 143 -10.25 -14.26 10.91
CA PRO A 143 -10.09 -13.29 9.84
C PRO A 143 -11.41 -12.68 9.39
N ALA A 144 -11.43 -11.37 9.23
CA ALA A 144 -12.60 -10.65 8.74
C ALA A 144 -12.30 -9.95 7.42
N GLU A 145 -13.36 -9.68 6.66
CA GLU A 145 -13.29 -9.11 5.31
C GLU A 145 -12.82 -7.65 5.33
N TRP A 146 -11.85 -7.32 4.48
CA TRP A 146 -11.48 -5.93 4.19
C TRP A 146 -12.41 -5.32 3.16
N THR A 147 -12.76 -4.05 3.36
CA THR A 147 -13.43 -3.23 2.34
C THR A 147 -12.40 -2.35 1.66
N VAL A 148 -12.57 -2.13 0.36
CA VAL A 148 -11.76 -1.18 -0.40
C VAL A 148 -12.65 -0.17 -1.12
N LYS A 149 -12.18 1.08 -1.19
CA LYS A 149 -12.68 2.10 -2.10
C LYS A 149 -11.61 2.44 -3.12
N VAL A 150 -12.00 2.53 -4.40
CA VAL A 150 -11.10 2.86 -5.51
C VAL A 150 -11.63 4.09 -6.23
N SER A 151 -10.83 5.15 -6.30
CA SER A 151 -11.26 6.39 -6.96
C SER A 151 -11.35 6.18 -8.46
N ASP A 152 -12.17 6.98 -9.14
CA ASP A 152 -12.03 7.17 -10.59
C ASP A 152 -10.61 7.65 -10.91
N HIS A 153 -10.14 7.40 -12.14
CA HIS A 153 -8.88 7.95 -12.63
C HIS A 153 -8.90 9.47 -12.54
N ALA A 154 -7.98 10.05 -11.77
CA ALA A 154 -7.92 11.48 -11.49
C ALA A 154 -9.24 12.08 -10.95
N GLY A 155 -10.10 11.27 -10.34
CA GLY A 155 -11.45 11.65 -9.89
C GLY A 155 -11.51 12.49 -8.62
N PHE A 156 -10.45 13.23 -8.30
CA PHE A 156 -10.30 13.97 -7.04
C PHE A 156 -9.57 15.30 -7.28
N PRO A 157 -9.77 16.32 -6.42
CA PRO A 157 -9.09 17.60 -6.57
C PRO A 157 -7.57 17.48 -6.40
N ARG A 158 -6.81 18.19 -7.25
CA ARG A 158 -5.34 18.26 -7.21
C ARG A 158 -4.89 19.63 -6.70
N TRP A 159 -4.54 19.75 -5.42
CA TRP A 159 -4.01 20.99 -4.82
C TRP A 159 -3.10 20.73 -3.61
N ASP A 160 -2.27 21.71 -3.21
CA ASP A 160 -1.42 21.74 -2.00
C ASP A 160 -2.21 21.95 -0.69
N GLY A 161 -3.38 21.32 -0.58
CA GLY A 161 -4.36 21.50 0.49
C GLY A 161 -4.43 20.29 1.42
N PRO A 162 -5.33 20.31 2.42
CA PRO A 162 -5.49 19.20 3.36
C PRO A 162 -5.83 17.90 2.63
N THR A 163 -5.12 16.82 2.97
CA THR A 163 -5.26 15.52 2.30
C THR A 163 -6.65 14.93 2.47
N ASP A 164 -7.28 15.11 3.64
CA ASP A 164 -8.62 14.60 3.90
C ASP A 164 -9.66 15.14 2.91
N SER A 165 -9.54 16.39 2.48
CA SER A 165 -10.46 16.99 1.52
C SER A 165 -10.43 16.28 0.16
N ALA A 166 -9.28 15.73 -0.24
CA ALA A 166 -9.18 14.97 -1.50
C ALA A 166 -9.92 13.63 -1.40
N PHE A 167 -9.79 12.91 -0.28
CA PHE A 167 -10.52 11.65 -0.06
C PHE A 167 -12.03 11.86 0.15
N GLU A 168 -12.44 12.97 0.76
CA GLU A 168 -13.86 13.33 0.91
C GLU A 168 -14.53 13.68 -0.43
N GLN A 169 -13.80 14.36 -1.31
CA GLN A 169 -14.32 14.84 -2.61
C GLN A 169 -14.05 13.88 -3.77
N ALA A 170 -13.29 12.81 -3.54
CA ALA A 170 -13.01 11.81 -4.57
C ALA A 170 -14.30 11.16 -5.07
N SER A 171 -14.39 11.03 -6.39
CA SER A 171 -15.38 10.18 -7.05
C SER A 171 -14.86 8.74 -7.04
N TRP A 172 -15.73 7.80 -6.70
CA TRP A 172 -15.38 6.39 -6.44
C TRP A 172 -16.02 5.48 -7.50
N GLN A 173 -15.20 4.83 -8.33
CA GLN A 173 -15.67 3.79 -9.26
C GLN A 173 -16.06 2.50 -8.51
N PHE A 174 -15.46 2.25 -7.35
CA PHE A 174 -15.76 1.06 -6.56
C PHE A 174 -15.76 1.34 -5.06
N HIS A 175 -16.66 0.66 -4.36
CA HIS A 175 -16.67 0.52 -2.92
C HIS A 175 -17.30 -0.83 -2.55
N GLY A 176 -16.54 -1.69 -1.87
CA GLY A 176 -17.03 -2.99 -1.44
C GLY A 176 -15.93 -3.93 -0.95
N PRO A 177 -16.26 -5.22 -0.77
CA PRO A 177 -15.31 -6.24 -0.37
C PRO A 177 -14.09 -6.32 -1.29
N LEU A 178 -12.89 -6.42 -0.70
CA LEU A 178 -11.63 -6.60 -1.44
C LEU A 178 -11.69 -7.81 -2.38
N GLU A 179 -12.25 -8.93 -1.90
CA GLU A 179 -12.37 -10.18 -2.68
C GLU A 179 -13.12 -10.02 -4.00
N THR A 180 -14.08 -9.09 -4.05
CA THR A 180 -14.90 -8.86 -5.26
C THR A 180 -14.45 -7.66 -6.08
N ALA A 181 -13.44 -6.92 -5.62
CA ALA A 181 -13.04 -5.65 -6.22
C ALA A 181 -12.47 -5.84 -7.63
N LEU A 182 -11.59 -6.85 -7.82
CA LEU A 182 -10.97 -7.16 -9.11
C LEU A 182 -11.97 -7.63 -10.17
N GLU A 183 -13.04 -8.31 -9.77
CA GLU A 183 -14.04 -8.81 -10.72
C GLU A 183 -15.01 -7.73 -11.20
N LYS A 184 -15.09 -6.61 -10.47
CA LYS A 184 -16.08 -5.55 -10.67
C LYS A 184 -15.52 -4.27 -11.26
N LEU A 185 -14.20 -4.18 -11.44
CA LEU A 185 -13.46 -3.08 -12.05
C LEU A 185 -12.89 -3.52 -13.41
#